data_AF-A0A3Q1C7U2-F1
#
_entry.id   AF-A0A3Q1C7U2-F1
#
_cell.length_a   1.000
_cell.length_b   1.000
_cell.length_c   1.000
_cell.angle_alpha   90.00
_cell.angle_beta   90.00
_cell.angle_gamma   90.00
#
_symmetry.space_group_name_H-M   'P 1'
#
loop_
_entity.id
_entity.type
_entity.pdbx_description
1 polymer ?
#
loop_
_entity_poly.entity_id
_entity_poly.type
_entity_poly.pdbx_seq_one_letter_code
_entity_poly.pdbx_strand_id
1 'polypeptide(L)'
;MSCCSAGQPPARSPPLSAALAPITSMLDTAAEQMMVNKDFQAAFDTCDRGLKSLDGMEPEDNRCEEFRAGFCILGIQALAELNQWQDVLSWVLQQYEHQENIPARIMQMCVLLYSKVGEPAVMQEAARVWLLWPLNSGVSGFRTVAELYLLHILVPLGHGEEARELIAGEVGSAAFTEDQRQTALDVVEEKERRDQEAPCNPNVSPSSEITAHPQGGVIHKLAAMLRFLYRKVMMCHSGSFPLRRLFLAALLIYMLFFRLDPALPSSFMWISKLYQLLRQMWTTMFAPYYQALAQSKEL
;
A
#
# COMPACT_ATOMS: atom_id res chain seq x y z
N MET A 1 67.83 11.36 -31.82
CA MET A 1 67.18 10.22 -31.16
C MET A 1 66.18 10.78 -30.17
N SER A 2 64.89 10.82 -30.53
CA SER A 2 63.81 11.28 -29.66
C SER A 2 62.75 10.20 -29.64
N CYS A 3 62.44 9.68 -28.46
CA CYS A 3 61.56 8.53 -28.26
C CYS A 3 60.09 8.97 -28.34
N CYS A 4 59.32 8.33 -29.23
CA CYS A 4 57.87 8.42 -29.25
C CYS A 4 57.28 7.47 -28.20
N SER A 5 56.76 8.00 -27.09
CA SER A 5 55.86 7.25 -26.20
C SER A 5 54.43 7.40 -26.72
N ALA A 6 53.85 6.29 -27.16
CA ALA A 6 52.45 6.20 -27.55
C ALA A 6 51.56 6.34 -26.30
N GLY A 7 50.73 7.39 -26.26
CA GLY A 7 49.70 7.55 -25.24
C GLY A 7 48.57 6.55 -25.47
N GLN A 8 48.31 5.70 -24.49
CA GLN A 8 47.10 4.89 -24.40
C GLN A 8 45.88 5.82 -24.23
N PRO A 9 44.76 5.62 -24.96
CA PRO A 9 43.56 6.40 -24.74
C PRO A 9 42.91 6.02 -23.40
N PRO A 10 42.30 6.96 -22.67
CA PRO A 10 41.63 6.66 -21.41
C PRO A 10 40.44 5.73 -21.65
N ALA A 11 40.30 4.71 -20.80
CA ALA A 11 39.15 3.83 -20.79
C ALA A 11 37.88 4.67 -20.58
N ARG A 12 37.02 4.74 -21.60
CA ARG A 12 35.72 5.39 -21.49
C ARG A 12 34.82 4.52 -20.62
N SER A 13 34.45 5.01 -19.44
CA SER A 13 33.36 4.45 -18.66
C SER A 13 32.09 4.40 -19.54
N PRO A 14 31.31 3.29 -19.51
CA PRO A 14 30.09 3.21 -20.28
C PRO A 14 29.10 4.30 -19.83
N PRO A 15 28.25 4.82 -20.74
CA PRO A 15 27.24 5.81 -20.37
C PRO A 15 26.29 5.22 -19.32
N LEU A 16 25.97 6.00 -18.29
CA LEU A 16 25.13 5.63 -17.12
C LEU A 16 23.81 4.92 -17.49
N SER A 17 23.22 5.29 -18.64
CA SER A 17 22.02 4.63 -19.18
C SER A 17 22.23 3.14 -19.48
N ALA A 18 23.44 2.75 -19.91
CA ALA A 18 23.80 1.36 -20.16
C ALA A 18 24.05 0.57 -18.87
N ALA A 19 24.53 1.23 -17.80
CA ALA A 19 24.76 0.59 -16.50
C ALA A 19 23.45 0.30 -15.75
N LEU A 20 22.44 1.18 -15.89
CA LEU A 20 21.13 1.01 -15.26
C LEU A 20 20.15 0.14 -16.06
N ALA A 21 20.38 -0.06 -17.36
CA ALA A 21 19.56 -0.94 -18.19
C ALA A 21 19.32 -2.35 -17.61
N PRO A 22 20.34 -3.08 -17.11
CA PRO A 22 20.11 -4.38 -16.48
C PRO A 22 19.25 -4.29 -15.20
N ILE A 23 19.43 -3.24 -14.40
CA ILE A 23 18.67 -3.03 -13.16
C ILE A 23 17.19 -2.77 -13.47
N THR A 24 16.92 -1.89 -14.45
CA THR A 24 15.54 -1.66 -14.92
C THR A 24 14.91 -2.95 -15.40
N SER A 25 15.62 -3.73 -16.22
CA SER A 25 15.12 -5.01 -16.72
C SER A 25 14.85 -6.02 -15.59
N MET A 26 15.66 -6.03 -14.53
CA MET A 26 15.43 -6.88 -13.36
C MET A 26 14.20 -6.43 -12.58
N LEU A 27 13.99 -5.12 -12.40
CA LEU A 27 12.80 -4.59 -11.73
C LEU A 27 11.52 -4.92 -12.53
N ASP A 28 11.55 -4.75 -13.85
CA ASP A 28 10.44 -5.13 -14.74
C ASP A 28 10.16 -6.64 -14.65
N THR A 29 11.22 -7.47 -14.63
CA THR A 29 11.10 -8.93 -14.46
C THR A 29 10.47 -9.29 -13.11
N ALA A 30 10.91 -8.65 -12.03
CA ALA A 30 10.33 -8.88 -10.70
C ALA A 30 8.84 -8.48 -10.66
N ALA A 31 8.47 -7.37 -11.32
CA ALA A 31 7.08 -6.95 -11.44
C ALA A 31 6.23 -7.93 -12.26
N GLU A 32 6.76 -8.46 -13.37
CA GLU A 32 6.09 -9.50 -14.16
C GLU A 32 5.92 -10.80 -13.36
N GLN A 33 6.96 -11.26 -12.68
CA GLN A 33 6.92 -12.45 -11.81
C GLN A 33 5.87 -12.29 -10.71
N MET A 34 5.82 -11.11 -10.08
CA MET A 34 4.84 -10.76 -9.04
C MET A 34 3.41 -10.74 -9.59
N MET A 35 3.16 -9.94 -10.64
CA MET A 35 1.80 -9.57 -11.03
C MET A 35 1.17 -10.51 -12.07
N VAL A 36 1.98 -11.06 -12.98
CA VAL A 36 1.51 -11.89 -14.09
C VAL A 36 1.65 -13.35 -13.72
N ASN A 37 2.85 -13.76 -13.32
CA ASN A 37 3.16 -15.18 -13.10
C ASN A 37 2.73 -15.64 -11.70
N LYS A 38 2.58 -14.71 -10.74
CA LYS A 38 2.37 -14.98 -9.32
C LYS A 38 3.44 -15.90 -8.73
N ASP A 39 4.65 -15.79 -9.26
CA ASP A 39 5.82 -16.49 -8.77
C ASP A 39 6.52 -15.59 -7.76
N PHE A 40 6.01 -15.61 -6.53
CA PHE A 40 6.47 -14.73 -5.47
C PHE A 40 7.89 -15.04 -5.03
N GLN A 41 8.29 -16.32 -5.06
CA GLN A 41 9.67 -16.71 -4.75
C GLN A 41 10.63 -16.15 -5.80
N ALA A 42 10.34 -16.35 -7.10
CA ALA A 42 11.19 -15.81 -8.15
C ALA A 42 11.24 -14.27 -8.13
N ALA A 43 10.10 -13.62 -7.83
CA ALA A 43 10.03 -12.17 -7.68
C ALA A 43 10.93 -11.68 -6.52
N PHE A 44 10.86 -12.34 -5.36
CA PHE A 44 11.71 -12.02 -4.22
C PHE A 44 13.20 -12.22 -4.55
N ASP A 45 13.56 -13.38 -5.11
CA ASP A 45 14.94 -13.68 -5.48
C ASP A 45 15.48 -12.66 -6.49
N THR A 46 14.64 -12.19 -7.41
CA THR A 46 15.01 -11.15 -8.38
C THR A 46 15.20 -9.79 -7.71
N CYS A 47 14.36 -9.44 -6.73
CA CYS A 47 14.53 -8.22 -5.93
C CYS A 47 15.82 -8.25 -5.11
N ASP A 48 16.10 -9.35 -4.42
CA ASP A 48 17.31 -9.53 -3.60
C ASP A 48 18.60 -9.44 -4.45
N ARG A 49 18.61 -10.08 -5.64
CA ARG A 49 19.71 -9.90 -6.60
C ARG A 49 19.81 -8.45 -7.12
N GLY A 50 18.68 -7.80 -7.35
CA GLY A 50 18.62 -6.41 -7.80
C GLY A 50 19.25 -5.45 -6.79
N LEU A 51 18.90 -5.61 -5.51
CA LEU A 51 19.45 -4.84 -4.39
C LEU A 51 20.97 -5.06 -4.25
N LYS A 52 21.44 -6.30 -4.26
CA LYS A 52 22.88 -6.62 -4.25
C LYS A 52 23.64 -6.02 -5.44
N SER A 53 22.98 -5.85 -6.58
CA SER A 53 23.58 -5.23 -7.76
C SER A 53 23.71 -3.72 -7.62
N LEU A 54 22.82 -3.09 -6.83
CA LEU A 54 22.87 -1.66 -6.50
C LEU A 54 23.97 -1.33 -5.48
N ASP A 55 24.27 -2.23 -4.54
CA ASP A 55 25.33 -2.02 -3.54
C ASP A 55 26.74 -1.89 -4.16
N GLY A 56 26.92 -2.39 -5.38
CA GLY A 56 28.16 -2.21 -6.16
C GLY A 56 28.25 -0.92 -6.98
N MET A 57 27.22 -0.06 -6.93
CA MET A 57 27.18 1.22 -7.64
C MET A 57 27.44 2.39 -6.70
N GLU A 58 28.19 3.40 -7.19
CA GLU A 58 28.52 4.58 -6.38
C GLU A 58 27.26 5.33 -5.90
N PRO A 59 27.22 5.78 -4.63
CA PRO A 59 26.01 6.26 -3.94
C PRO A 59 25.51 7.65 -4.38
N GLU A 60 26.12 8.26 -5.40
CA GLU A 60 25.84 9.66 -5.77
C GLU A 60 24.59 9.84 -6.65
N ASP A 61 23.90 8.76 -7.06
CA ASP A 61 22.76 8.82 -7.97
C ASP A 61 21.41 8.61 -7.27
N ASN A 62 20.58 9.66 -7.24
CA ASN A 62 19.19 9.63 -6.76
C ASN A 62 18.34 8.52 -7.42
N ARG A 63 18.69 8.10 -8.64
CA ARG A 63 18.01 7.00 -9.34
C ARG A 63 18.27 5.64 -8.70
N CYS A 64 19.45 5.45 -8.11
CA CYS A 64 19.81 4.22 -7.40
C CYS A 64 18.86 4.00 -6.22
N GLU A 65 18.58 5.05 -5.45
CA GLU A 65 17.62 5.03 -4.34
C GLU A 65 16.18 4.75 -4.78
N GLU A 66 15.76 5.27 -5.94
CA GLU A 66 14.46 4.95 -6.51
C GLU A 66 14.33 3.45 -6.87
N PHE A 67 15.37 2.87 -7.48
CA PHE A 67 15.42 1.44 -7.77
C PHE A 67 15.49 0.58 -6.51
N ARG A 68 16.33 0.95 -5.54
CA ARG A 68 16.44 0.28 -4.23
C ARG A 68 15.07 0.19 -3.59
N ALA A 69 14.37 1.31 -3.52
CA ALA A 69 13.04 1.33 -2.93
C ALA A 69 11.99 0.59 -3.78
N GLY A 70 12.12 0.57 -5.12
CA GLY A 70 11.28 -0.26 -6.00
C GLY A 70 11.42 -1.76 -5.71
N PHE A 71 12.66 -2.26 -5.62
CA PHE A 71 12.93 -3.65 -5.26
C PHE A 71 12.48 -3.97 -3.83
N CYS A 72 12.72 -3.07 -2.86
CA CYS A 72 12.23 -3.25 -1.50
C CYS A 72 10.70 -3.37 -1.46
N ILE A 73 9.98 -2.55 -2.24
CA ILE A 73 8.51 -2.62 -2.28
C ILE A 73 8.04 -3.98 -2.81
N LEU A 74 8.57 -4.42 -3.96
CA LEU A 74 8.21 -5.72 -4.53
C LEU A 74 8.65 -6.88 -3.64
N GLY A 75 9.82 -6.79 -3.01
CA GLY A 75 10.33 -7.80 -2.09
C GLY A 75 9.49 -7.95 -0.82
N ILE A 76 9.06 -6.84 -0.20
CA ILE A 76 8.11 -6.87 0.93
C ILE A 76 6.80 -7.52 0.51
N GLN A 77 6.26 -7.15 -0.65
CA GLN A 77 5.04 -7.76 -1.17
C GLN A 77 5.22 -9.26 -1.39
N ALA A 78 6.37 -9.68 -1.92
CA ALA A 78 6.65 -11.09 -2.17
C ALA A 78 6.72 -11.90 -0.87
N LEU A 79 7.45 -11.39 0.13
CA LEU A 79 7.52 -12.00 1.46
C LEU A 79 6.13 -12.08 2.12
N ALA A 80 5.31 -11.04 1.97
CA ALA A 80 3.94 -11.05 2.46
C ALA A 80 3.08 -12.14 1.79
N GLU A 81 3.16 -12.29 0.46
CA GLU A 81 2.44 -13.32 -0.30
C GLU A 81 2.97 -14.75 -0.02
N LEU A 82 4.26 -14.89 0.32
CA LEU A 82 4.87 -16.14 0.79
C LEU A 82 4.55 -16.46 2.26
N ASN A 83 3.79 -15.60 2.94
CA ASN A 83 3.50 -15.69 4.38
C ASN A 83 4.77 -15.71 5.26
N GLN A 84 5.84 -15.05 4.80
CA GLN A 84 7.10 -14.81 5.51
C GLN A 84 7.16 -13.37 6.02
N TRP A 85 6.04 -12.86 6.52
CA TRP A 85 5.91 -11.47 6.97
C TRP A 85 6.79 -11.16 8.19
N GLN A 86 7.14 -12.16 8.99
CA GLN A 86 7.96 -12.01 10.20
C GLN A 86 9.35 -11.46 9.85
N ASP A 87 9.89 -11.88 8.71
CA ASP A 87 11.25 -11.57 8.29
C ASP A 87 11.35 -10.19 7.62
N VAL A 88 10.22 -9.58 7.23
CA VAL A 88 10.16 -8.35 6.43
C VAL A 88 10.94 -7.20 7.06
N LEU A 89 10.69 -6.88 8.34
CA LEU A 89 11.39 -5.75 8.97
C LEU A 89 12.90 -5.99 9.03
N SER A 90 13.32 -7.22 9.37
CA SER A 90 14.73 -7.58 9.43
C SER A 90 15.40 -7.50 8.05
N TRP A 91 14.70 -7.91 7.00
CA TRP A 91 15.18 -7.84 5.63
C TRP A 91 15.29 -6.40 5.12
N VAL A 92 14.31 -5.55 5.42
CA VAL A 92 14.36 -4.11 5.08
C VAL A 92 15.52 -3.41 5.79
N LEU A 93 15.76 -3.72 7.07
CA LEU A 93 16.88 -3.17 7.81
C LEU A 93 18.24 -3.57 7.24
N GLN A 94 18.36 -4.75 6.63
CA GLN A 94 19.57 -5.12 5.91
C GLN A 94 19.84 -4.23 4.69
N GLN A 95 18.81 -3.61 4.09
CA GLN A 95 18.94 -2.78 2.89
C GLN A 95 19.24 -1.29 3.18
N TYR A 96 18.87 -0.81 4.38
CA TYR A 96 18.97 0.60 4.78
C TYR A 96 19.82 0.83 6.04
N GLU A 97 20.29 -0.26 6.67
CA GLU A 97 21.07 -0.34 7.91
C GLU A 97 20.33 0.14 9.17
N HIS A 98 19.81 1.36 9.12
CA HIS A 98 19.18 2.04 10.24
C HIS A 98 17.72 2.40 9.92
N GLN A 99 16.89 2.45 10.95
CA GLN A 99 15.44 2.66 10.81
C GLN A 99 15.15 4.03 10.21
N GLU A 100 15.90 5.06 10.60
CA GLU A 100 15.76 6.44 10.14
C GLU A 100 16.02 6.63 8.64
N ASN A 101 16.79 5.73 8.01
CA ASN A 101 17.13 5.79 6.59
C ASN A 101 16.05 5.15 5.69
N ILE A 102 15.08 4.44 6.27
CA ILE A 102 14.03 3.78 5.50
C ILE A 102 13.15 4.83 4.81
N PRO A 103 12.93 4.75 3.49
CA PRO A 103 12.02 5.66 2.79
C PRO A 103 10.60 5.61 3.38
N ALA A 104 9.94 6.77 3.50
CA ALA A 104 8.60 6.87 4.11
C ALA A 104 7.59 5.87 3.53
N ARG A 105 7.59 5.67 2.20
CA ARG A 105 6.71 4.70 1.52
C ARG A 105 6.92 3.25 1.97
N ILE A 106 8.16 2.87 2.30
CA ILE A 106 8.49 1.53 2.79
C ILE A 106 8.07 1.39 4.24
N MET A 107 8.33 2.42 5.06
CA MET A 107 7.86 2.47 6.46
C MET A 107 6.33 2.31 6.53
N GLN A 108 5.59 3.08 5.70
CA GLN A 108 4.13 2.97 5.58
C GLN A 108 3.68 1.55 5.24
N MET A 109 4.33 0.92 4.26
CA MET A 109 3.96 -0.44 3.84
C MET A 109 4.26 -1.49 4.92
N CYS A 110 5.35 -1.34 5.66
CA CYS A 110 5.66 -2.21 6.80
C CYS A 110 4.61 -2.05 7.91
N VAL A 111 4.27 -0.82 8.31
CA VAL A 111 3.22 -0.58 9.32
C VAL A 111 1.91 -1.24 8.89
N LEU A 112 1.48 -1.01 7.65
CA LEU A 112 0.23 -1.60 7.13
C LEU A 112 0.26 -3.13 7.10
N LEU A 113 1.40 -3.74 6.73
CA LEU A 113 1.56 -5.19 6.74
C LEU A 113 1.43 -5.76 8.16
N TYR A 114 2.21 -5.23 9.11
CA TYR A 114 2.21 -5.74 10.49
C TYR A 114 0.87 -5.52 11.19
N SER A 115 0.19 -4.40 10.92
CA SER A 115 -1.18 -4.19 11.39
C SER A 115 -2.18 -5.15 10.74
N LYS A 116 -2.01 -5.49 9.45
CA LYS A 116 -2.88 -6.46 8.75
C LYS A 116 -2.76 -7.87 9.30
N VAL A 117 -1.56 -8.30 9.68
CA VAL A 117 -1.33 -9.63 10.28
C VAL A 117 -1.61 -9.68 11.79
N GLY A 118 -2.03 -8.56 12.40
CA GLY A 118 -2.41 -8.48 13.81
C GLY A 118 -1.23 -8.32 14.77
N GLU A 119 -0.04 -7.97 14.27
CA GLU A 119 1.18 -7.80 15.05
C GLU A 119 1.76 -6.37 14.95
N PRO A 120 0.96 -5.31 15.20
CA PRO A 120 1.42 -3.92 15.04
C PRO A 120 2.55 -3.53 16.02
N ALA A 121 2.68 -4.24 17.15
CA ALA A 121 3.72 -3.99 18.15
C ALA A 121 5.14 -4.13 17.60
N VAL A 122 5.35 -4.99 16.59
CA VAL A 122 6.67 -5.19 15.95
C VAL A 122 7.18 -3.90 15.30
N MET A 123 6.27 -3.05 14.80
CA MET A 123 6.61 -1.82 14.11
C MET A 123 6.69 -0.59 15.03
N GLN A 124 6.39 -0.71 16.33
CA GLN A 124 6.32 0.44 17.22
C GLN A 124 7.65 1.19 17.30
N GLU A 125 8.72 0.49 17.67
CA GLU A 125 10.03 1.12 17.82
C GLU A 125 10.56 1.65 16.48
N ALA A 126 10.40 0.89 15.41
CA ALA A 126 10.83 1.29 14.06
C ALA A 126 10.16 2.59 13.58
N ALA A 127 8.85 2.70 13.77
CA ALA A 127 8.11 3.91 13.40
C ALA A 127 8.44 5.09 14.34
N ARG A 128 8.62 4.83 15.65
CA ARG A 128 8.99 5.85 16.63
C ARG A 128 10.35 6.49 16.33
N VAL A 129 11.39 5.67 16.11
CA VAL A 129 12.73 6.14 15.75
C VAL A 129 12.69 6.93 14.45
N TRP A 130 11.97 6.42 13.45
CA TRP A 130 11.83 7.10 12.17
C TRP A 130 11.17 8.49 12.30
N LEU A 131 10.11 8.60 13.10
CA LEU A 131 9.36 9.85 13.32
C LEU A 131 10.14 10.89 14.12
N LEU A 132 10.95 10.44 15.08
CA LEU A 132 11.75 11.32 15.93
C LEU A 132 13.04 11.81 15.23
N TRP A 133 13.38 11.22 14.08
CA TRP A 133 14.55 11.65 13.32
C TRP A 133 14.32 13.01 12.64
N PRO A 134 15.11 14.06 12.97
CA PRO A 134 14.82 15.42 12.52
C PRO A 134 14.77 15.58 10.99
N LEU A 135 15.60 14.83 10.26
CA LEU A 135 15.64 14.90 8.79
C LEU A 135 14.37 14.36 8.12
N ASN A 136 13.62 13.48 8.80
CA ASN A 136 12.41 12.89 8.25
C ASN A 136 11.22 13.85 8.29
N SER A 137 11.23 14.88 9.14
CA SER A 137 10.15 15.87 9.22
C SER A 137 9.87 16.59 7.88
N GLY A 138 10.89 16.73 7.03
CA GLY A 138 10.79 17.37 5.72
C GLY A 138 10.45 16.44 4.56
N VAL A 139 10.39 15.12 4.76
CA VAL A 139 10.22 14.17 3.64
C VAL A 139 8.76 14.01 3.24
N SER A 140 8.53 13.78 1.95
CA SER A 140 7.20 13.44 1.44
C SER A 140 6.72 12.14 2.07
N GLY A 141 5.57 12.18 2.76
CA GLY A 141 5.00 11.04 3.46
C GLY A 141 5.22 11.02 4.98
N PHE A 142 5.92 12.01 5.56
CA PHE A 142 6.09 12.14 7.02
C PHE A 142 4.75 12.14 7.76
N ARG A 143 3.81 13.00 7.33
CA ARG A 143 2.44 13.04 7.85
C ARG A 143 1.79 11.66 7.85
N THR A 144 1.88 10.94 6.72
CA THR A 144 1.25 9.62 6.59
C THR A 144 1.87 8.60 7.54
N VAL A 145 3.19 8.62 7.75
CA VAL A 145 3.83 7.76 8.76
C VAL A 145 3.33 8.10 10.17
N ALA A 146 3.19 9.39 10.51
CA ALA A 146 2.62 9.81 11.80
C ALA A 146 1.16 9.37 11.97
N GLU A 147 0.32 9.51 10.94
CA GLU A 147 -1.07 9.03 10.93
C GLU A 147 -1.13 7.51 11.15
N LEU A 148 -0.29 6.76 10.44
CA LEU A 148 -0.23 5.31 10.59
C LEU A 148 0.28 4.89 11.96
N TYR A 149 1.31 5.54 12.49
CA TYR A 149 1.83 5.26 13.83
C TYR A 149 0.72 5.42 14.89
N LEU A 150 -0.02 6.53 14.83
CA LEU A 150 -1.12 6.77 15.75
C LEU A 150 -2.25 5.74 15.57
N LEU A 151 -2.77 5.59 14.37
CA LEU A 151 -4.03 4.85 14.11
C LEU A 151 -3.86 3.34 14.04
N HIS A 152 -2.69 2.86 13.63
CA HIS A 152 -2.43 1.45 13.37
C HIS A 152 -1.48 0.79 14.37
N ILE A 153 -0.82 1.59 15.22
CA ILE A 153 0.07 1.09 16.28
C ILE A 153 -0.41 1.57 17.66
N LEU A 154 -0.35 2.87 17.96
CA LEU A 154 -0.60 3.35 19.32
C LEU A 154 -2.04 3.12 19.80
N VAL A 155 -3.03 3.52 19.00
CA VAL A 155 -4.46 3.40 19.35
C VAL A 155 -4.89 1.93 19.49
N PRO A 156 -4.55 1.01 18.54
CA PRO A 156 -4.88 -0.41 18.71
C PRO A 156 -4.20 -1.09 19.90
N LEU A 157 -2.96 -0.70 20.24
CA LEU A 157 -2.23 -1.25 21.38
C LEU A 157 -2.65 -0.65 22.73
N GLY A 158 -3.46 0.41 22.73
CA GLY A 158 -3.87 1.11 23.96
C GLY A 158 -2.77 1.97 24.58
N HIS A 159 -1.76 2.39 23.79
CA HIS A 159 -0.67 3.24 24.26
C HIS A 159 -1.10 4.73 24.27
N GLY A 160 -2.09 5.06 25.10
CA GLY A 160 -2.72 6.38 25.14
C GLY A 160 -1.78 7.53 25.52
N GLU A 161 -0.87 7.31 26.47
CA GLU A 161 0.11 8.35 26.86
C GLU A 161 1.06 8.70 25.73
N GLU A 162 1.62 7.70 25.06
CA GLU A 162 2.49 7.91 23.90
C GLU A 162 1.73 8.58 22.74
N ALA A 163 0.45 8.23 22.56
CA ALA A 163 -0.40 8.88 21.57
C ALA A 163 -0.61 10.37 21.86
N ARG A 164 -0.86 10.73 23.12
CA ARG A 164 -0.98 12.13 23.56
C ARG A 164 0.32 12.89 23.37
N GLU A 165 1.46 12.30 23.72
CA GLU A 165 2.78 12.90 23.53
C GLU A 165 3.07 13.14 22.04
N LEU A 166 2.80 12.15 21.18
CA LEU A 166 2.95 12.28 19.74
C LEU A 166 2.11 13.44 19.18
N ILE A 167 0.84 13.54 19.60
CA ILE A 167 -0.09 14.57 19.10
C ILE A 167 0.32 15.97 19.57
N ALA A 168 0.68 16.13 20.84
CA ALA A 168 1.03 17.43 21.42
C ALA A 168 2.47 17.89 21.11
N GLY A 169 3.37 16.95 20.84
CA GLY A 169 4.79 17.20 20.63
C GLY A 169 5.16 17.76 19.26
N GLU A 170 6.47 17.74 18.98
CA GLU A 170 7.04 18.26 17.73
C GLU A 170 6.55 17.49 16.50
N VAL A 171 6.45 16.15 16.60
CA VAL A 171 5.96 15.30 15.51
C VAL A 171 4.53 15.66 15.14
N GLY A 172 3.63 15.76 16.14
CA GLY A 172 2.25 16.15 15.91
C GLY A 172 2.12 17.58 15.39
N SER A 173 3.00 18.49 15.82
CA SER A 173 3.06 19.87 15.31
C SER A 173 3.54 19.97 13.87
N ALA A 174 4.46 19.10 13.45
CA ALA A 174 4.94 19.03 12.07
C ALA A 174 3.95 18.28 11.15
N ALA A 175 3.30 17.22 11.66
CA ALA A 175 2.44 16.36 10.87
C ALA A 175 1.01 16.88 10.72
N PHE A 176 0.41 17.47 11.76
CA PHE A 176 -1.04 17.71 11.84
C PHE A 176 -1.40 19.19 11.95
N THR A 177 -2.56 19.56 11.39
CA THR A 177 -3.20 20.83 11.74
C THR A 177 -3.82 20.75 13.15
N GLU A 178 -4.14 21.89 13.76
CA GLU A 178 -4.79 21.92 15.08
C GLU A 178 -6.10 21.11 15.10
N ASP A 179 -6.95 21.28 14.07
CA ASP A 179 -8.20 20.53 13.95
C ASP A 179 -7.96 19.02 13.85
N GLN A 180 -6.89 18.60 13.16
CA GLN A 180 -6.50 17.21 13.06
C GLN A 180 -5.97 16.67 14.39
N ARG A 181 -5.24 17.46 15.16
CA ARG A 181 -4.79 17.09 16.51
C ARG A 181 -5.96 16.91 17.46
N GLN A 182 -6.92 17.82 17.45
CA GLN A 182 -8.13 17.67 18.28
C GLN A 182 -8.89 16.40 17.89
N THR A 183 -9.08 16.16 16.59
CA THR A 183 -9.72 14.94 16.10
C THR A 183 -8.95 13.69 16.53
N ALA A 184 -7.62 13.73 16.53
CA ALA A 184 -6.77 12.64 16.98
C ALA A 184 -6.90 12.37 18.49
N LEU A 185 -6.97 13.41 19.32
CA LEU A 185 -7.21 13.29 20.76
C LEU A 185 -8.57 12.63 21.03
N ASP A 186 -9.63 13.09 20.34
CA ASP A 186 -10.97 12.52 20.48
C ASP A 186 -10.99 11.01 20.17
N VAL A 187 -10.19 10.57 19.18
CA VAL A 187 -10.05 9.14 18.82
C VAL A 187 -9.36 8.35 19.94
N VAL A 188 -8.33 8.91 20.57
CA VAL A 188 -7.61 8.28 21.69
C VAL A 188 -8.54 8.16 22.90
N GLU A 189 -9.22 9.23 23.28
CA GLU A 189 -10.14 9.25 24.43
C GLU A 189 -11.31 8.26 24.24
N GLU A 190 -11.91 8.23 23.05
CA GLU A 190 -13.00 7.30 22.75
C GLU A 190 -12.52 5.84 22.78
N LYS A 191 -11.28 5.56 22.38
CA LYS A 191 -10.69 4.22 22.47
C LYS A 191 -10.46 3.82 23.93
N GLU A 192 -9.87 4.70 24.75
CA GLU A 192 -9.65 4.46 26.17
C GLU A 192 -10.97 4.21 26.92
N ARG A 193 -12.01 5.00 26.61
CA ARG A 193 -13.35 4.80 27.17
C ARG A 193 -13.92 3.42 26.84
N ARG A 194 -13.79 2.98 25.58
CA ARG A 194 -14.25 1.64 25.16
C ARG A 194 -13.48 0.51 25.85
N ASP A 195 -12.18 0.68 26.02
CA ASP A 195 -11.34 -0.33 26.66
C ASP A 195 -11.62 -0.42 28.18
N GLN A 196 -12.01 0.69 28.81
CA GLN A 196 -12.49 0.72 30.20
C GLN A 196 -13.90 0.13 30.37
N GLU A 197 -14.79 0.32 29.39
CA GLU A 197 -16.15 -0.22 29.40
C GLU A 197 -16.23 -1.70 29.00
N ALA A 198 -15.18 -2.26 28.40
CA ALA A 198 -15.07 -3.69 28.13
C ALA A 198 -15.00 -4.46 29.46
N PRO A 199 -15.98 -5.33 29.79
CA PRO A 199 -16.08 -5.89 31.12
C PRO A 199 -14.92 -6.86 31.41
N CYS A 200 -14.16 -6.56 32.46
CA CYS A 200 -13.39 -7.54 33.23
C CYS A 200 -14.34 -8.62 33.80
N ASN A 201 -14.66 -9.65 33.01
CA ASN A 201 -15.27 -10.88 33.50
C ASN A 201 -14.21 -12.00 33.47
N PRO A 202 -13.67 -12.46 34.62
CA PRO A 202 -12.67 -13.52 34.65
C PRO A 202 -13.23 -14.94 34.45
N ASN A 203 -14.51 -15.11 34.09
CA ASN A 203 -15.16 -16.43 34.11
C ASN A 203 -16.10 -16.64 32.91
N VAL A 204 -15.57 -16.89 31.71
CA VAL A 204 -16.29 -17.68 30.70
C VAL A 204 -15.25 -18.48 29.87
N SER A 205 -15.27 -19.80 30.02
CA SER A 205 -14.54 -20.75 29.15
C SER A 205 -14.97 -20.63 27.68
N PRO A 206 -14.12 -21.02 26.71
CA PRO A 206 -14.26 -20.60 25.33
C PRO A 206 -15.23 -21.50 24.57
N SER A 207 -16.44 -21.01 24.33
CA SER A 207 -17.31 -21.55 23.28
C SER A 207 -18.40 -20.54 22.95
N SER A 208 -18.14 -19.73 21.92
CA SER A 208 -19.07 -19.34 20.86
C SER A 208 -18.54 -18.09 20.16
N GLU A 209 -17.99 -18.32 18.96
CA GLU A 209 -17.77 -17.30 17.94
C GLU A 209 -19.10 -16.62 17.59
N ILE A 210 -19.27 -15.36 17.98
CA ILE A 210 -20.16 -14.43 17.28
C ILE A 210 -19.43 -13.09 17.19
N THR A 211 -18.87 -12.84 16.01
CA THR A 211 -18.22 -11.60 15.59
C THR A 211 -19.25 -10.48 15.47
N ALA A 212 -19.33 -9.60 16.46
CA ALA A 212 -20.03 -8.32 16.35
C ALA A 212 -19.04 -7.21 15.98
N HIS A 213 -18.93 -6.91 14.68
CA HIS A 213 -18.18 -5.75 14.19
C HIS A 213 -19.04 -4.47 14.29
N PRO A 214 -18.53 -3.34 14.82
CA PRO A 214 -19.27 -2.09 14.87
C PRO A 214 -19.21 -1.34 13.53
N GLN A 215 -20.25 -1.47 12.70
CA GLN A 215 -20.40 -0.80 11.39
C GLN A 215 -20.97 0.65 11.46
N GLY A 216 -20.79 1.36 12.59
CA GLY A 216 -21.48 2.64 12.81
C GLY A 216 -20.87 3.89 12.16
N GLY A 217 -19.54 3.96 12.02
CA GLY A 217 -18.85 5.19 11.60
C GLY A 217 -18.76 5.40 10.08
N VAL A 218 -18.66 4.32 9.32
CA VAL A 218 -18.45 4.35 7.86
C VAL A 218 -19.73 4.76 7.12
N ILE A 219 -20.89 4.31 7.61
CA ILE A 219 -22.20 4.54 6.99
C ILE A 219 -22.57 6.04 7.04
N HIS A 220 -22.22 6.73 8.12
CA HIS A 220 -22.57 8.15 8.29
C HIS A 220 -21.70 9.08 7.40
N LYS A 221 -20.40 8.77 7.25
CA LYS A 221 -19.52 9.48 6.30
C LYS A 221 -19.92 9.21 4.83
N LEU A 222 -20.35 7.99 4.52
CA LEU A 222 -20.85 7.62 3.18
C LEU A 222 -22.13 8.40 2.83
N ALA A 223 -23.07 8.51 3.79
CA ALA A 223 -24.32 9.25 3.62
C ALA A 223 -24.09 10.76 3.41
N ALA A 224 -23.10 11.35 4.10
CA ALA A 224 -22.74 12.76 3.93
C ALA A 224 -22.12 13.03 2.55
N MET A 225 -21.22 12.16 2.07
CA MET A 225 -20.67 12.27 0.71
C MET A 225 -21.74 12.09 -0.37
N LEU A 226 -22.66 11.13 -0.19
CA LEU A 226 -23.77 10.93 -1.13
C LEU A 226 -24.69 12.17 -1.23
N ARG A 227 -25.02 12.79 -0.08
CA ARG A 227 -25.81 14.04 -0.06
C ARG A 227 -25.12 15.19 -0.77
N PHE A 228 -23.81 15.31 -0.62
CA PHE A 228 -23.02 16.36 -1.29
C PHE A 228 -22.98 16.17 -2.81
N LEU A 229 -22.79 14.93 -3.27
CA LEU A 229 -22.79 14.57 -4.68
C LEU A 229 -24.18 14.78 -5.31
N TYR A 230 -25.24 14.35 -4.63
CA TYR A 230 -26.62 14.55 -5.07
C TYR A 230 -26.97 16.04 -5.22
N ARG A 231 -26.51 16.88 -4.27
CA ARG A 231 -26.73 18.32 -4.31
C ARG A 231 -25.97 19.02 -5.45
N LYS A 232 -24.77 18.55 -5.80
CA LYS A 232 -24.02 19.07 -6.97
C LYS A 232 -24.62 18.63 -8.31
N VAL A 233 -25.18 17.43 -8.40
CA VAL A 233 -25.86 16.94 -9.62
C VAL A 233 -27.17 17.69 -9.88
N MET A 234 -27.92 18.03 -8.84
CA MET A 234 -29.16 18.82 -8.94
C MET A 234 -28.95 20.30 -9.35
N MET A 235 -27.78 20.89 -9.06
CA MET A 235 -27.49 22.29 -9.41
C MET A 235 -26.99 22.50 -10.86
N CYS A 236 -26.66 21.44 -11.60
CA CYS A 236 -26.37 21.52 -13.04
C CYS A 236 -27.64 21.33 -13.87
N HIS A 237 -28.54 22.31 -13.84
CA HIS A 237 -29.61 22.42 -14.83
C HIS A 237 -29.05 23.02 -16.12
N SER A 238 -28.58 22.17 -17.04
CA SER A 238 -28.61 22.31 -18.51
C SER A 238 -27.43 21.60 -19.17
N GLY A 239 -27.73 20.84 -20.23
CA GLY A 239 -26.75 20.23 -21.13
C GLY A 239 -26.64 18.73 -20.96
N SER A 240 -26.73 17.99 -22.06
CA SER A 240 -26.67 16.53 -22.14
C SER A 240 -25.41 15.98 -21.46
N PHE A 241 -25.57 15.49 -20.23
CA PHE A 241 -24.51 14.77 -19.54
C PHE A 241 -24.27 13.44 -20.27
N PRO A 242 -23.04 13.14 -20.72
CA PRO A 242 -22.75 11.85 -21.32
C PRO A 242 -22.80 10.80 -20.22
N LEU A 243 -23.97 10.18 -20.02
CA LEU A 243 -24.21 9.07 -19.08
C LEU A 243 -23.12 8.00 -19.18
N ARG A 244 -22.55 7.81 -20.37
CA ARG A 244 -21.38 6.95 -20.61
C ARG A 244 -20.15 7.34 -19.81
N ARG A 245 -19.81 8.64 -19.69
CA ARG A 245 -18.67 9.11 -18.87
C ARG A 245 -18.97 9.04 -17.39
N LEU A 246 -20.21 9.29 -16.98
CA LEU A 246 -20.61 9.16 -15.58
C LEU A 246 -20.60 7.69 -15.14
N PHE A 247 -21.07 6.79 -16.01
CA PHE A 247 -21.01 5.34 -15.83
C PHE A 247 -19.56 4.84 -15.85
N LEU A 248 -18.72 5.34 -16.75
CA LEU A 248 -17.29 5.01 -16.76
C LEU A 248 -16.61 5.50 -15.48
N ALA A 249 -16.91 6.73 -15.03
CA ALA A 249 -16.39 7.27 -13.78
C ALA A 249 -16.89 6.46 -12.59
N ALA A 250 -18.16 6.08 -12.55
CA ALA A 250 -18.71 5.21 -11.51
C ALA A 250 -18.10 3.81 -11.54
N LEU A 251 -17.81 3.25 -12.72
CA LEU A 251 -17.09 1.99 -12.88
C LEU A 251 -15.62 2.09 -12.46
N LEU A 252 -14.94 3.18 -12.79
CA LEU A 252 -13.56 3.42 -12.38
C LEU A 252 -13.47 3.66 -10.88
N ILE A 253 -14.41 4.43 -10.31
CA ILE A 253 -14.58 4.61 -8.87
C ILE A 253 -14.91 3.27 -8.21
N TYR A 254 -15.81 2.47 -8.78
CA TYR A 254 -16.12 1.13 -8.30
C TYR A 254 -14.90 0.22 -8.35
N MET A 255 -14.14 0.21 -9.44
CA MET A 255 -12.89 -0.54 -9.54
C MET A 255 -11.83 0.01 -8.57
N LEU A 256 -11.80 1.31 -8.32
CA LEU A 256 -10.89 1.95 -7.37
C LEU A 256 -11.21 1.52 -5.93
N PHE A 257 -12.48 1.57 -5.53
CA PHE A 257 -12.94 1.24 -4.18
C PHE A 257 -13.07 -0.27 -3.93
N PHE A 258 -13.34 -1.09 -4.95
CA PHE A 258 -13.53 -2.54 -4.82
C PHE A 258 -12.32 -3.37 -5.28
N ARG A 259 -11.34 -2.81 -6.00
CA ARG A 259 -10.10 -3.52 -6.36
C ARG A 259 -8.81 -3.00 -5.72
N LEU A 260 -8.80 -1.86 -5.03
CA LEU A 260 -7.59 -1.39 -4.33
C LEU A 260 -7.59 -1.57 -2.81
N ASP A 261 -8.57 -2.29 -2.25
CA ASP A 261 -8.46 -2.76 -0.86
C ASP A 261 -8.12 -4.26 -0.82
N PRO A 262 -6.84 -4.63 -0.62
CA PRO A 262 -6.42 -6.02 -0.50
C PRO A 262 -6.80 -6.67 0.84
N ALA A 263 -7.71 -6.10 1.64
CA ALA A 263 -8.04 -6.59 2.98
C ALA A 263 -9.47 -7.15 3.20
N LEU A 264 -10.34 -7.31 2.19
CA LEU A 264 -11.70 -7.85 2.41
C LEU A 264 -11.98 -9.23 1.73
N PRO A 265 -11.98 -10.35 2.51
CA PRO A 265 -12.30 -11.69 2.01
C PRO A 265 -13.79 -11.95 1.69
N SER A 266 -14.70 -11.03 2.03
CA SER A 266 -16.14 -11.19 1.77
C SER A 266 -16.59 -10.83 0.34
N SER A 267 -15.69 -10.27 -0.47
CA SER A 267 -15.97 -9.82 -1.85
C SER A 267 -15.83 -10.93 -2.91
N PHE A 268 -15.09 -12.00 -2.63
CA PHE A 268 -14.84 -13.09 -3.60
C PHE A 268 -16.14 -13.81 -4.03
N MET A 269 -17.08 -14.01 -3.09
CA MET A 269 -18.39 -14.63 -3.35
C MET A 269 -19.33 -13.75 -4.19
N TRP A 270 -19.17 -12.43 -4.12
CA TRP A 270 -19.94 -11.47 -4.92
C TRP A 270 -19.34 -11.27 -6.30
N ILE A 271 -18.01 -11.31 -6.41
CA ILE A 271 -17.29 -11.25 -7.70
C ILE A 271 -17.54 -12.51 -8.51
N SER A 272 -17.57 -13.69 -7.90
CA SER A 272 -17.94 -14.93 -8.59
C SER A 272 -19.38 -14.90 -9.09
N LYS A 273 -20.32 -14.38 -8.29
CA LYS A 273 -21.71 -14.15 -8.72
C LYS A 273 -21.81 -13.12 -9.84
N LEU A 274 -21.07 -12.02 -9.77
CA LEU A 274 -21.07 -10.98 -10.81
C LEU A 274 -20.45 -11.49 -12.11
N TYR A 275 -19.35 -12.25 -12.02
CA TYR A 275 -18.74 -12.95 -13.14
C TYR A 275 -19.68 -13.99 -13.76
N GLN A 276 -20.41 -14.76 -12.94
CA GLN A 276 -21.43 -15.70 -13.40
C GLN A 276 -22.57 -14.98 -14.10
N LEU A 277 -23.07 -13.86 -13.56
CA LEU A 277 -24.11 -13.05 -14.18
C LEU A 277 -23.64 -12.45 -15.51
N LEU A 278 -22.42 -11.93 -15.58
CA LEU A 278 -21.82 -11.43 -16.82
C LEU A 278 -21.60 -12.54 -17.84
N ARG A 279 -21.15 -13.73 -17.41
CA ARG A 279 -21.03 -14.90 -18.27
C ARG A 279 -22.39 -15.34 -18.79
N GLN A 280 -23.41 -15.32 -17.94
CA GLN A 280 -24.78 -15.69 -18.30
C GLN A 280 -25.39 -14.69 -19.28
N MET A 281 -25.18 -13.39 -19.06
CA MET A 281 -25.57 -12.31 -19.97
C MET A 281 -24.82 -12.38 -21.31
N TRP A 282 -23.52 -12.73 -21.27
CA TRP A 282 -22.72 -12.92 -22.47
C TRP A 282 -23.20 -14.12 -23.27
N THR A 283 -23.51 -15.25 -22.61
CA THR A 283 -24.11 -16.39 -23.29
C THR A 283 -25.51 -16.08 -23.82
N THR A 284 -26.36 -15.33 -23.13
CA THR A 284 -27.71 -15.03 -23.64
C THR A 284 -27.71 -14.00 -24.77
N MET A 285 -26.83 -12.99 -24.72
CA MET A 285 -26.74 -11.98 -25.79
C MET A 285 -25.90 -12.41 -26.99
N PHE A 286 -24.83 -13.20 -26.79
CA PHE A 286 -23.89 -13.53 -27.87
C PHE A 286 -23.92 -15.00 -28.31
N ALA A 287 -24.49 -15.95 -27.55
CA ALA A 287 -24.61 -17.34 -28.04
C ALA A 287 -25.43 -17.48 -29.35
N PRO A 288 -26.50 -16.70 -29.59
CA PRO A 288 -27.23 -16.77 -30.87
C PRO A 288 -26.35 -16.38 -32.06
N TYR A 289 -25.39 -15.46 -31.86
CA TYR A 289 -24.49 -14.99 -32.92
C TYR A 289 -23.42 -16.03 -33.29
N TYR A 290 -22.93 -16.80 -32.32
CA TYR A 290 -21.96 -17.87 -32.59
C TYR A 290 -22.63 -19.15 -33.14
N GLN A 291 -23.87 -19.45 -32.77
CA GLN A 291 -24.63 -20.58 -33.33
C GLN A 291 -25.09 -20.33 -34.77
N ALA A 292 -25.48 -19.09 -35.11
CA ALA A 292 -25.80 -18.71 -36.49
C ALA A 292 -24.56 -18.76 -37.42
N LEU A 293 -23.38 -18.39 -36.91
CA LEU A 293 -22.11 -18.48 -37.66
C LEU A 293 -21.61 -19.92 -37.83
N ALA A 294 -21.98 -20.82 -36.91
CA ALA A 294 -21.67 -22.25 -37.02
C ALA A 294 -22.57 -22.97 -38.03
N GLN A 295 -23.87 -22.63 -38.09
CA GLN A 295 -24.81 -23.19 -39.07
C GLN A 295 -24.58 -22.69 -40.50
N SER A 296 -24.01 -21.49 -40.69
CA SER A 296 -23.65 -20.97 -42.02
C SER A 296 -22.36 -21.57 -42.60
N LYS A 297 -21.70 -22.48 -41.88
CA LYS A 297 -20.48 -23.19 -42.33
C LYS A 297 -20.71 -24.65 -42.71
N GLU A 298 -21.92 -25.18 -42.53
CA GLU A 298 -22.30 -26.55 -42.94
C GLU A 298 -23.29 -26.59 -44.11
N LEU A 299 -23.31 -25.54 -44.95
CA LEU A 299 -24.03 -25.52 -46.23
C LEU A 299 -23.05 -25.25 -47.38
#